data_AF-A0A4Q3YKX2-F1
#
_entry.id   AF-A0A4Q3YKX2-F1
#
_cell.length_a   1.000
_cell.length_b   1.000
_cell.length_c   1.000
_cell.angle_alpha   90.00
_cell.angle_beta   90.00
_cell.angle_gamma   90.00
#
_symmetry.space_group_name_H-M   'P 1'
#
loop_
_entity.id
_entity.type
_entity.pdbx_description
1 polymer ?
#
loop_
_entity_poly.entity_id
_entity_poly.type
_entity_poly.pdbx_seq_one_letter_code
_entity_poly.pdbx_strand_id
1 'polypeptide(L)'
;MQTGLLVAKLKHSDWPARLWIIRHGQSAGNVARDAAELSGAELIDLEHRDANTPLSELGMEQSVALGRWFAALPAGQRPQVLLSSPFVRAQQTCEA
;
A
#
# COMPACT_ATOMS: atom_id res chain seq x y z
N MET A 1 -4.06 -48.89 2.98
CA MET A 1 -4.85 -47.76 2.44
C MET A 1 -4.23 -46.47 2.93
N GLN A 2 -3.56 -45.72 2.05
CA GLN A 2 -3.22 -44.32 2.30
C GLN A 2 -3.20 -43.62 0.95
N THR A 3 -4.36 -43.13 0.53
CA THR A 3 -4.54 -42.38 -0.71
C THR A 3 -4.03 -40.97 -0.44
N GLY A 4 -2.74 -40.74 -0.70
CA GLY A 4 -2.17 -39.41 -0.71
C GLY A 4 -2.82 -38.61 -1.83
N LEU A 5 -3.65 -37.63 -1.48
CA LEU A 5 -4.19 -36.66 -2.43
C LEU A 5 -3.01 -35.84 -2.98
N LEU A 6 -2.49 -36.25 -4.14
CA LEU A 6 -1.54 -35.43 -4.90
C LEU A 6 -2.31 -34.19 -5.36
N VAL A 7 -2.20 -33.09 -4.63
CA VAL A 7 -2.60 -31.79 -5.15
C VAL A 7 -1.64 -31.51 -6.31
N ALA A 8 -2.16 -31.60 -7.53
CA ALA A 8 -1.40 -31.27 -8.73
C ALA A 8 -0.85 -29.85 -8.58
N LYS A 9 0.47 -29.71 -8.41
CA LYS A 9 1.14 -28.43 -8.57
C LYS A 9 0.94 -28.03 -10.03
N LEU A 10 0.06 -27.06 -10.26
CA LEU A 10 -0.14 -26.47 -11.58
C LEU A 10 1.22 -25.94 -12.08
N LYS A 11 1.68 -26.44 -13.24
CA LYS A 11 2.88 -25.97 -13.93
C LYS A 11 2.61 -24.63 -14.62
N HIS A 12 2.24 -23.61 -13.86
CA HIS A 12 2.01 -22.28 -14.41
C HIS A 12 3.10 -21.37 -13.87
N SER A 13 3.98 -20.98 -14.79
CA SER A 13 5.09 -20.04 -14.62
C SER A 13 4.64 -18.58 -14.61
N ASP A 14 3.34 -18.30 -14.73
CA ASP A 14 2.85 -16.95 -15.04
C ASP A 14 2.38 -16.20 -13.78
N TRP A 15 2.68 -16.74 -12.58
CA TRP A 15 2.65 -15.99 -11.34
C TRP A 15 3.96 -15.18 -11.18
N PRO A 16 3.90 -13.97 -10.59
CA PRO A 16 5.10 -13.21 -10.29
C PRO A 16 5.99 -13.98 -9.31
N ALA A 17 7.31 -13.95 -9.54
CA ALA A 17 8.29 -14.56 -8.66
C ALA A 17 8.30 -13.96 -7.23
N ARG A 18 7.75 -12.75 -7.07
CA ARG A 18 7.62 -12.05 -5.79
C ARG A 18 6.40 -11.13 -5.82
N LEU A 19 5.61 -11.15 -4.74
CA LEU A 19 4.54 -10.20 -4.49
C LEU A 19 4.91 -9.29 -3.32
N TRP A 20 4.79 -7.99 -3.51
CA TRP A 20 4.97 -6.99 -2.45
C TRP A 20 3.60 -6.45 -2.05
N ILE A 21 3.35 -6.34 -0.75
CA ILE A 21 2.12 -5.75 -0.20
C ILE A 21 2.52 -4.50 0.54
N ILE A 22 2.05 -3.36 0.03
CA ILE A 22 2.38 -2.05 0.55
C ILE A 22 1.10 -1.39 1.06
N ARG A 23 1.16 -0.89 2.29
CA ARG A 23 0.13 0.01 2.82
C ARG A 23 0.46 1.44 2.38
N HIS A 24 -0.57 2.22 2.05
CA HIS A 24 -0.40 3.63 1.73
C HIS A 24 0.36 4.39 2.83
N GLY A 25 1.09 5.45 2.46
CA GLY A 25 1.70 6.39 3.42
C GLY A 25 0.66 7.05 4.33
N GLN A 26 1.09 7.78 5.36
CA GLN A 26 0.18 8.50 6.25
C GLN A 26 -0.77 9.41 5.44
N SER A 27 -2.07 9.32 5.69
CA SER A 27 -3.06 10.18 5.05
C SER A 27 -3.43 11.39 5.90
N ALA A 28 -3.98 12.44 5.28
CA ALA A 28 -4.59 13.55 6.00
C ALA A 28 -5.68 13.06 6.98
N GLY A 29 -6.40 12.00 6.62
CA GLY A 29 -7.39 11.37 7.51
C GLY A 29 -6.77 10.61 8.69
N ASN A 30 -5.54 10.08 8.56
CA ASN A 30 -4.81 9.55 9.71
C ASN A 30 -4.42 10.69 10.66
N VAL A 31 -3.93 11.81 10.13
CA VAL A 31 -3.60 13.01 10.93
C VAL A 31 -4.85 13.52 11.66
N ALA A 32 -5.98 13.67 10.96
CA ALA A 32 -7.23 14.11 11.55
C ALA A 32 -7.74 13.16 12.63
N ARG A 33 -7.63 11.85 12.41
CA ARG A 33 -7.99 10.85 13.42
C ARG A 33 -7.12 10.97 14.66
N ASP A 34 -5.80 11.05 14.49
CA ASP A 34 -4.88 11.13 15.62
C ASP A 34 -5.13 12.42 16.44
N ALA A 35 -5.52 13.53 15.79
CA ALA A 35 -5.96 14.77 16.45
C ALA A 35 -7.31 14.63 17.18
N ALA A 36 -8.28 13.93 16.58
CA ALA A 36 -9.57 13.63 17.22
C ALA A 36 -9.37 12.76 18.47
N GLU A 37 -8.56 11.70 18.37
CA GLU A 37 -8.21 10.81 19.49
C GLU A 37 -7.52 11.59 20.62
N LEU A 38 -6.57 12.48 20.29
CA LEU A 38 -5.86 13.30 21.28
C LEU A 38 -6.78 14.29 22.00
N SER A 39 -7.76 14.85 21.30
CA SER A 39 -8.72 15.81 21.86
C SER A 39 -9.96 15.15 22.49
N GLY A 40 -10.09 13.83 22.38
CA GLY A 40 -11.26 13.09 22.86
C GLY A 40 -12.53 13.36 22.04
N ALA A 41 -12.39 13.81 20.79
CA ALA A 41 -13.53 14.05 19.90
C ALA A 41 -14.15 12.73 19.43
N GLU A 42 -15.48 12.66 19.41
CA GLU A 42 -16.21 11.46 18.95
C GLU A 42 -16.17 11.29 17.42
N LEU A 43 -15.91 12.38 16.69
CA LEU A 43 -15.91 12.41 15.23
C LEU A 43 -14.55 12.85 14.68
N ILE A 44 -14.16 12.24 13.57
CA ILE A 44 -12.98 12.63 12.79
C ILE A 44 -13.42 13.69 11.80
N ASP A 45 -12.78 14.87 11.86
CA ASP A 45 -13.01 15.91 10.89
C ASP A 45 -12.29 15.57 9.57
N LEU A 46 -13.08 15.14 8.58
CA LEU A 46 -12.59 14.84 7.24
C LEU A 46 -13.18 15.85 6.26
N GLU A 47 -12.30 16.64 5.65
CA GLU A 47 -12.67 17.58 4.59
C GLU A 47 -13.21 16.89 3.32
N HIS A 48 -12.79 15.63 3.09
CA HIS A 48 -13.09 14.87 1.87
C HIS A 48 -13.87 13.59 2.20
N ARG A 49 -14.60 13.06 1.21
CA ARG A 49 -15.04 11.65 1.24
C ARG A 49 -13.83 10.77 1.50
N ASP A 50 -13.92 9.77 2.41
CA ASP A 50 -12.75 8.97 2.83
C ASP A 50 -11.89 8.44 1.68
N ALA A 51 -12.52 7.92 0.62
CA ALA A 51 -11.78 7.39 -0.52
C ALA A 51 -10.97 8.44 -1.31
N ASN A 52 -11.33 9.72 -1.18
CA ASN A 52 -10.63 10.85 -1.78
C ASN A 52 -9.61 11.49 -0.84
N THR A 53 -9.50 11.02 0.41
CA THR A 53 -8.53 11.56 1.38
C THR A 53 -7.10 11.37 0.88
N PRO A 54 -6.33 12.46 0.71
CA PRO A 54 -4.97 12.41 0.19
C PRO A 54 -3.95 11.96 1.25
N LEU A 55 -2.73 11.71 0.80
CA LEU A 55 -1.54 11.63 1.66
C LEU A 55 -1.31 12.95 2.39
N SER A 56 -0.77 12.86 3.61
CA SER A 56 -0.15 14.01 4.28
C SER A 56 1.21 14.32 3.65
N GLU A 57 1.82 15.44 4.02
CA GLU A 57 3.20 15.76 3.63
C GLU A 57 4.17 14.64 4.01
N LEU A 58 4.07 14.14 5.26
CA LEU A 58 4.84 12.98 5.71
C LEU A 58 4.52 11.72 4.91
N GLY A 59 3.25 11.50 4.55
CA GLY A 59 2.85 10.37 3.70
C GLY A 59 3.51 10.41 2.32
N MET A 60 3.67 11.60 1.73
CA MET A 60 4.40 11.78 0.49
C MET A 60 5.89 11.46 0.67
N GLU A 61 6.52 11.96 1.72
CA GLU A 61 7.93 11.65 2.02
C GLU A 61 8.18 10.15 2.21
N GLN A 62 7.28 9.47 2.94
CA GLN A 62 7.31 8.02 3.12
C GLN A 62 7.23 7.28 1.77
N SER A 63 6.38 7.76 0.87
CA SER A 63 6.17 7.15 -0.45
C SER A 63 7.40 7.33 -1.34
N VAL A 64 7.99 8.53 -1.36
CA VAL A 64 9.27 8.81 -2.05
C VAL A 64 10.39 7.93 -1.49
N ALA A 65 10.47 7.78 -0.16
CA ALA A 65 11.47 6.92 0.48
C ALA A 65 11.32 5.45 0.07
N LEU A 66 10.08 4.96 -0.03
CA LEU A 66 9.78 3.62 -0.53
C LEU A 66 10.22 3.46 -2.00
N GLY A 67 9.90 4.43 -2.86
CA GLY A 67 10.34 4.44 -4.26
C GLY A 67 11.86 4.39 -4.39
N ARG A 68 12.58 5.20 -3.60
CA ARG A 68 14.05 5.17 -3.53
C ARG A 68 14.59 3.81 -3.08
N TRP A 69 13.96 3.19 -2.09
CA TRP A 69 14.35 1.87 -1.62
C TRP A 69 14.20 0.80 -2.71
N PHE A 70 13.07 0.79 -3.44
CA PHE A 70 12.90 -0.11 -4.58
C PHE A 70 13.92 0.16 -5.70
N ALA A 71 14.22 1.43 -6.00
CA ALA A 71 15.20 1.80 -7.00
C ALA A 71 16.63 1.33 -6.64
N ALA A 72 16.95 1.24 -5.34
CA ALA A 72 18.24 0.74 -4.86
C ALA A 72 18.40 -0.79 -4.99
N LEU A 73 17.31 -1.54 -5.19
CA LEU A 73 17.40 -2.98 -5.40
C LEU A 73 18.10 -3.33 -6.73
N PRO A 74 18.73 -4.51 -6.84
CA PRO A 74 19.20 -5.04 -8.11
C PRO A 74 18.07 -5.07 -9.14
N ALA A 75 18.36 -4.78 -10.41
CA ALA A 75 17.35 -4.62 -11.46
C ALA A 75 16.35 -5.79 -11.52
N GLY A 76 16.82 -7.03 -11.42
CA GLY A 76 15.98 -8.24 -11.42
C GLY A 76 15.11 -8.45 -10.18
N GLN A 77 15.25 -7.62 -9.15
CA GLN A 77 14.45 -7.67 -7.91
C GLN A 77 13.48 -6.49 -7.76
N ARG A 78 13.53 -5.52 -8.68
CA ARG A 78 12.63 -4.37 -8.67
C ARG A 78 11.21 -4.80 -9.09
N PRO A 79 10.16 -4.15 -8.55
CA PRO A 79 8.80 -4.35 -9.05
C PRO A 79 8.71 -4.00 -10.54
N GLN A 80 8.01 -4.83 -11.31
CA GLN A 80 7.79 -4.62 -12.76
C GLN A 80 6.34 -4.20 -13.06
N VAL A 81 5.42 -4.49 -12.14
CA VAL A 81 4.00 -4.17 -12.23
C VAL A 81 3.58 -3.61 -10.89
N LEU A 82 2.87 -2.48 -10.92
CA LEU A 82 2.28 -1.86 -9.75
C LEU A 82 0.76 -1.93 -9.87
N LEU A 83 0.09 -2.31 -8.79
CA LEU A 83 -1.35 -2.32 -8.65
C LEU A 83 -1.71 -1.47 -7.43
N SER A 84 -2.67 -0.57 -7.59
CA SER A 84 -3.16 0.26 -6.50
C SER A 84 -4.68 0.14 -6.38
N SER A 85 -5.19 0.35 -5.17
CA SER A 85 -6.63 0.48 -4.94
C SER A 85 -7.12 1.84 -5.48
N PRO A 86 -8.43 2.07 -5.64
CA PRO A 86 -8.94 3.33 -6.17
C PRO A 86 -8.90 4.49 -5.15
N PHE A 87 -8.34 4.27 -3.96
CA PHE A 87 -8.24 5.31 -2.92
C PHE A 87 -7.10 6.27 -3.26
N VAL A 88 -7.35 7.58 -3.22
CA VAL A 88 -6.38 8.61 -3.62
C VAL A 88 -5.05 8.45 -2.89
N ARG A 89 -5.07 8.26 -1.57
CA ARG A 89 -3.85 7.98 -0.77
C ARG A 89 -3.03 6.78 -1.27
N ALA A 90 -3.68 5.73 -1.78
CA ALA A 90 -2.99 4.56 -2.32
C ALA A 90 -2.41 4.83 -3.72
N GLN A 91 -3.12 5.59 -4.55
CA GLN A 91 -2.62 6.04 -5.86
C GLN A 91 -1.42 6.96 -5.69
N GLN A 92 -1.52 7.97 -4.82
CA GLN A 92 -0.41 8.89 -4.52
C GLN A 92 0.81 8.16 -3.95
N THR A 93 0.63 7.12 -3.13
CA THR A 93 1.76 6.30 -2.66
C THR A 93 2.47 5.58 -3.81
N CYS A 94 1.71 5.18 -4.84
CA CYS A 94 2.21 4.47 -6.00
C CYS A 94 2.88 5.40 -7.03
N GLU A 95 2.49 6.67 -7.07
CA GLU A 95 2.94 7.67 -8.06
C GLU A 95 4.15 8.50 -7.61
N ALA A 96 4.36 8.62 -6.30
CA ALA A 96 5.44 9.40 -5.69
C ALA A 96 6.84 8.78 -5.88
#